data_AF-A0A7K1LT52-F1
#
_entry.id   AF-A0A7K1LT52-F1
#
_cell.length_a   1.000
_cell.length_b   1.000
_cell.length_c   1.000
_cell.angle_alpha   90.00
_cell.angle_beta   90.00
_cell.angle_gamma   90.00
#
_symmetry.space_group_name_H-M   'P 1'
#
loop_
_entity.id
_entity.type
_entity.pdbx_description
1 polymer ?
#
loop_
_entity_poly.entity_id
_entity_poly.type
_entity_poly.pdbx_seq_one_letter_code
_entity_poly.pdbx_strand_id
1 'polypeptide(L)'
;MLITAHGGRTEFYVYQGIDAQYVYNAARNVEVATWMLATRKDDKGAPLLLSNALTDDASNLSYAREFAKIVARLDLLAEVLGERYRRISVNYAQGLLFMHFLPVQ
;
A
#
# COMPACT_ATOMS: atom_id res chain seq x y z
N MET A 1 3.77 0.03 11.73
CA MET A 1 3.95 0.10 10.26
C MET A 1 2.67 0.49 9.54
N LEU A 2 1.60 -0.32 9.53
CA LEU A 2 0.33 0.09 8.89
C LEU A 2 -0.29 1.32 9.56
N ILE A 3 -0.38 1.34 10.88
CA ILE A 3 -0.86 2.51 11.65
C ILE A 3 0.04 3.73 11.39
N THR A 4 1.35 3.53 11.34
CA THR A 4 2.34 4.57 11.02
C THR A 4 2.14 5.11 9.60
N ALA A 5 1.86 4.24 8.62
CA ALA A 5 1.62 4.63 7.25
C ALA A 5 0.34 5.47 7.09
N HIS A 6 -0.58 5.32 8.03
CA HIS A 6 -1.80 6.11 8.15
C HIS A 6 -1.63 7.33 9.07
N GLY A 7 -0.39 7.74 9.38
CA GLY A 7 -0.08 8.92 10.18
C GLY A 7 -0.36 8.73 11.68
N GLY A 8 -0.29 7.50 12.19
CA GLY A 8 -0.53 7.19 13.60
C GLY A 8 -2.02 7.10 13.98
N ARG A 9 -2.92 7.23 13.01
CA ARG A 9 -4.37 7.24 13.22
C ARG A 9 -4.99 5.89 12.89
N THR A 10 -6.00 5.51 13.67
CA THR A 10 -6.85 4.33 13.43
C THR A 10 -8.23 4.69 12.88
N GLU A 11 -8.56 5.98 12.89
CA GLU A 11 -9.82 6.54 12.38
C GLU A 11 -9.53 7.56 11.27
N PHE A 12 -10.37 7.56 10.23
CA PHE A 12 -10.20 8.40 9.06
C PHE A 12 -11.43 9.25 8.83
N TYR A 13 -11.21 10.55 8.68
CA TYR A 13 -12.23 11.51 8.29
C TYR A 13 -11.91 12.04 6.88
N VAL A 14 -12.94 12.43 6.13
CA VAL A 14 -12.85 12.83 4.71
C VAL A 14 -11.81 13.92 4.42
N TYR A 15 -11.54 14.81 5.38
CA TYR A 15 -10.58 15.91 5.23
C TYR A 15 -9.12 15.51 5.56
N GLN A 16 -8.89 14.33 6.12
CA GLN A 16 -7.55 13.90 6.51
C GLN A 16 -6.85 13.22 5.33
N GLY A 17 -5.79 13.86 4.84
CA GLY A 17 -4.92 13.27 3.82
C GLY A 17 -4.06 12.15 4.39
N ILE A 18 -3.96 11.05 3.64
CA ILE A 18 -2.95 10.01 3.83
C ILE A 18 -1.87 10.23 2.76
N ASP A 19 -0.61 10.07 3.13
CA ASP A 19 0.51 10.17 2.19
C ASP A 19 0.60 8.88 1.36
N ALA A 20 0.54 9.01 0.03
CA ALA A 20 0.62 7.90 -0.90
C ALA A 20 1.93 7.09 -0.74
N GLN A 21 3.05 7.77 -0.47
CA GLN A 21 4.35 7.12 -0.29
C GLN A 21 4.37 6.23 0.94
N TYR A 22 3.70 6.66 2.02
CA TYR A 22 3.63 5.86 3.24
C TYR A 22 2.78 4.61 3.06
N VAL A 23 1.67 4.70 2.32
CA VAL A 23 0.85 3.53 1.96
C VAL A 23 1.61 2.56 1.07
N TYR A 24 2.34 3.07 0.07
CA TYR A 24 3.21 2.26 -0.77
C TYR A 24 4.29 1.53 0.05
N ASN A 25 4.96 2.25 0.96
CA ASN A 25 5.96 1.64 1.84
C ASN A 25 5.33 0.54 2.71
N ALA A 26 4.10 0.73 3.21
CA ALA A 26 3.40 -0.32 3.94
C ALA A 26 3.16 -1.56 3.07
N ALA A 27 2.81 -1.42 1.79
CA ALA A 27 2.67 -2.54 0.86
C ALA A 27 3.97 -3.35 0.75
N ARG A 28 5.10 -2.66 0.55
CA ARG A 28 6.43 -3.31 0.47
C ARG A 28 6.82 -4.02 1.77
N ASN A 29 6.48 -3.43 2.91
CA ASN A 29 6.76 -4.06 4.20
C ASN A 29 5.94 -5.35 4.42
N VAL A 30 4.67 -5.36 3.99
CA VAL A 30 3.82 -6.55 4.05
C VAL A 30 4.36 -7.64 3.12
N GLU A 31 4.82 -7.27 1.92
CA GLU A 31 5.45 -8.19 0.97
C GLU A 31 6.71 -8.83 1.55
N VAL A 32 7.61 -8.02 2.11
CA VAL A 32 8.85 -8.48 2.76
C VAL A 32 8.55 -9.38 3.96
N ALA A 33 7.54 -9.06 4.77
CA ALA A 33 7.09 -9.92 5.87
C ALA A 33 6.55 -11.27 5.37
N THR A 34 5.78 -11.25 4.27
CA THR A 34 5.24 -12.47 3.64
C THR A 34 6.36 -13.35 3.11
N TRP A 35 7.35 -12.76 2.44
CA TRP A 35 8.54 -13.45 1.97
C TRP A 35 9.32 -14.08 3.13
N MET A 36 9.53 -13.35 4.22
CA MET A 36 10.18 -13.91 5.41
C MET A 36 9.40 -15.09 6.00
N LEU A 37 8.08 -14.99 6.13
CA LEU A 37 7.24 -16.07 6.64
C LEU A 37 7.26 -17.33 5.76
N ALA A 38 7.45 -17.17 4.46
CA ALA A 38 7.52 -18.30 3.53
C ALA A 38 8.93 -18.93 3.45
N THR A 39 9.98 -18.17 3.75
CA THR A 39 11.38 -18.59 3.48
C THR A 39 12.22 -18.84 4.72
N ARG A 40 11.86 -18.27 5.87
CA ARG A 40 12.65 -18.41 7.10
C ARG A 40 12.59 -19.83 7.65
N LYS A 41 13.77 -20.39 7.89
CA LYS A 41 13.97 -21.73 8.45
C LYS A 41 14.75 -21.64 9.76
N ASP A 42 14.55 -22.63 10.63
CA ASP A 42 15.37 -22.85 11.81
C ASP A 42 16.72 -23.49 11.44
N ASP A 43 17.58 -23.66 12.44
CA ASP A 43 18.90 -24.29 12.30
C ASP A 43 18.81 -25.76 11.82
N LYS A 44 17.63 -26.37 11.89
CA LYS A 44 17.34 -27.75 11.45
C LYS A 44 16.74 -27.78 10.03
N GLY A 45 16.55 -26.64 9.39
CA GLY A 45 16.01 -26.51 8.04
C GLY A 45 14.47 -26.55 7.96
N ALA A 46 13.77 -26.60 9.09
CA ALA A 46 12.31 -26.56 9.15
C ALA A 46 11.81 -25.10 9.09
N PRO A 47 10.66 -24.81 8.44
CA PRO A 47 10.11 -23.46 8.42
C PRO A 47 9.78 -22.98 9.84
N LEU A 48 10.13 -21.73 10.17
CA LEU A 48 9.85 -21.16 11.49
C LEU A 48 8.34 -21.03 11.76
N LEU A 49 7.56 -20.79 10.70
CA LEU A 49 6.10 -20.71 10.73
C LEU A 49 5.55 -21.44 9.51
N LEU A 50 4.65 -22.39 9.75
CA LEU A 50 3.87 -23.07 8.71
C LEU A 50 2.82 -22.11 8.14
N SER A 51 3.26 -21.27 7.20
CA SER A 51 2.41 -20.27 6.53
C SER A 51 1.75 -20.86 5.27
N ASN A 52 2.51 -21.57 4.45
CA ASN A 52 2.02 -22.33 3.31
C ASN A 52 2.39 -23.80 3.49
N ALA A 53 1.48 -24.70 3.12
CA ALA A 53 1.75 -26.13 3.11
C ALA A 53 1.77 -26.61 1.66
N LEU A 54 2.92 -27.07 1.17
CA LEU A 54 2.99 -27.82 -0.08
C LEU A 54 3.33 -29.26 0.30
N THR A 55 2.32 -30.12 0.32
CA THR A 55 2.45 -31.56 0.58
C THR A 55 2.06 -32.32 -0.69
N ASP A 56 2.54 -33.55 -0.85
CA ASP A 56 2.23 -34.39 -2.02
C ASP A 56 0.72 -34.63 -2.21
N ASP A 57 -0.06 -34.68 -1.12
CA ASP A 57 -1.52 -34.85 -1.16
C ASP A 57 -2.31 -33.54 -1.26
N ALA A 58 -1.75 -32.41 -0.80
CA ALA A 58 -2.48 -31.14 -0.76
C ALA A 58 -1.55 -29.91 -0.66
N SER A 59 -1.89 -28.88 -1.45
CA SER A 59 -1.25 -27.56 -1.41
C SER A 59 -2.21 -26.53 -0.81
N ASN A 60 -1.85 -25.96 0.34
CA ASN A 60 -2.54 -24.86 0.98
C ASN A 60 -1.72 -23.57 0.87
N LEU A 61 -2.14 -22.70 -0.05
CA LEU A 61 -1.57 -21.38 -0.32
C LEU A 61 -2.51 -20.24 0.14
N SER A 62 -3.48 -20.53 1.01
CA SER A 62 -4.44 -19.54 1.47
C SER A 62 -3.75 -18.33 2.11
N TYR A 63 -2.67 -18.54 2.85
CA TYR A 63 -1.89 -17.48 3.47
C TYR A 63 -1.24 -16.57 2.43
N ALA A 64 -0.45 -17.13 1.49
CA ALA A 64 0.13 -16.35 0.40
C ALA A 64 -0.93 -15.55 -0.36
N ARG A 65 -2.10 -16.14 -0.61
CA ARG A 65 -3.20 -15.49 -1.32
C ARG A 65 -3.80 -14.31 -0.54
N GLU A 66 -4.09 -14.47 0.75
CA GLU A 66 -4.66 -13.39 1.54
C GLU A 66 -3.67 -12.22 1.74
N PHE A 67 -2.38 -12.52 1.92
CA PHE A 67 -1.35 -11.48 1.98
C PHE A 67 -1.17 -10.75 0.65
N ALA A 68 -1.21 -11.46 -0.48
CA ALA A 68 -1.17 -10.84 -1.81
C ALA A 68 -2.36 -9.88 -2.03
N LYS A 69 -3.56 -10.22 -1.55
CA LYS A 69 -4.71 -9.29 -1.60
C LYS A 69 -4.50 -8.04 -0.76
N ILE A 70 -3.84 -8.16 0.40
CA ILE A 70 -3.52 -6.99 1.25
C ILE A 70 -2.53 -6.08 0.53
N VAL A 71 -1.46 -6.63 -0.03
CA VAL A 71 -0.48 -5.87 -0.82
C VAL A 71 -1.16 -5.16 -2.00
N ALA A 72 -1.97 -5.88 -2.77
CA ALA A 72 -2.69 -5.32 -3.92
C ALA A 72 -3.63 -4.17 -3.54
N ARG A 73 -4.32 -4.25 -2.39
CA ARG A 73 -5.17 -3.16 -1.90
C ARG A 73 -4.38 -1.94 -1.47
N LEU A 74 -3.22 -2.15 -0.83
CA LEU A 74 -2.35 -1.04 -0.44
C LEU A 74 -1.75 -0.35 -1.67
N ASP A 75 -1.34 -1.11 -2.68
CA ASP A 75 -0.85 -0.55 -3.95
C ASP A 75 -1.93 0.27 -4.67
N LEU A 76 -3.16 -0.27 -4.77
CA LEU A 76 -4.29 0.46 -5.34
C LEU A 76 -4.58 1.77 -4.60
N LEU A 77 -4.54 1.75 -3.27
CA LEU A 77 -4.74 2.95 -2.46
C LEU A 77 -3.62 3.97 -2.68
N ALA A 78 -2.36 3.52 -2.74
CA ALA A 78 -1.22 4.39 -3.01
C ALA A 78 -1.35 5.08 -4.38
N GLU A 79 -1.74 4.33 -5.41
CA GLU A 79 -1.96 4.85 -6.76
C GLU A 79 -3.08 5.90 -6.78
N VAL A 80 -4.25 5.58 -6.24
CA VAL A 80 -5.40 6.50 -6.20
C VAL A 80 -5.07 7.78 -5.42
N LEU A 81 -4.34 7.67 -4.30
CA LEU A 81 -3.89 8.83 -3.53
C LEU A 81 -2.89 9.68 -4.32
N GLY A 82 -1.93 9.06 -5.00
CA GLY A 82 -0.97 9.75 -5.86
C GLY A 82 -1.66 10.52 -7.00
N GLU A 83 -2.63 9.89 -7.66
CA GLU A 83 -3.42 10.48 -8.74
C GLU A 83 -4.18 11.73 -8.27
N ARG A 84 -4.76 11.68 -7.05
CA ARG A 84 -5.47 12.81 -6.44
C ARG A 84 -4.54 14.00 -6.23
N TYR A 85 -3.35 13.79 -5.68
CA TYR A 85 -2.38 14.88 -5.48
C TYR A 85 -1.94 15.47 -6.82
N ARG A 86 -1.60 14.62 -7.80
CA ARG A 86 -1.25 15.07 -9.16
C ARG A 86 -2.34 15.94 -9.77
N ARG A 87 -3.60 15.52 -9.68
CA ARG A 87 -4.75 16.25 -10.21
C ARG A 87 -4.95 17.60 -9.52
N ILE A 88 -4.84 17.66 -8.19
CA ILE A 88 -4.96 18.92 -7.44
C ILE A 88 -3.86 19.89 -7.86
N SER A 89 -2.61 19.42 -7.95
CA SER A 89 -1.47 20.24 -8.36
C SER A 89 -1.62 20.78 -9.79
N VAL A 90 -2.02 19.95 -10.74
CA VAL A 90 -2.24 20.37 -12.14
C VAL A 90 -3.39 21.37 -12.24
N ASN A 91 -4.52 21.11 -11.58
CA ASN A 91 -5.66 22.03 -11.59
C ASN A 91 -5.32 23.38 -10.95
N TYR A 92 -4.51 23.38 -9.88
CA TYR A 92 -4.04 24.61 -9.25
C TYR A 92 -3.12 25.42 -10.18
N ALA A 93 -2.14 24.76 -10.82
CA ALA A 93 -1.25 25.41 -11.79
C ALA A 93 -2.03 25.96 -13.00
N GLN A 94 -2.99 25.19 -13.54
CA GLN A 94 -3.88 25.65 -14.60
C GLN A 94 -4.73 26.86 -14.14
N GLY A 95 -5.29 26.82 -12.93
CA GLY A 95 -6.05 27.95 -12.38
C GLY A 95 -5.23 29.23 -12.30
N LEU A 96 -3.97 29.15 -11.87
CA LEU A 96 -3.06 30.30 -11.85
C LEU A 96 -2.72 30.83 -13.25
N LEU A 97 -2.53 29.93 -14.23
CA LEU A 97 -2.30 30.33 -15.63
C LEU A 97 -3.50 31.09 -16.19
N PHE A 98 -4.73 30.65 -15.91
CA PHE A 98 -5.95 31.30 -16.40
C PHE A 98 -6.37 32.55 -15.61
N MET A 99 -5.89 32.73 -14.37
CA MET A 99 -6.09 33.99 -13.61
C MET A 99 -5.38 35.19 -14.27
N HIS A 100 -4.32 34.97 -15.05
CA HIS A 100 -3.67 36.05 -15.81
C HIS A 100 -4.44 36.43 -17.09
N PHE A 101 -5.40 35.61 -17.52
CA PHE A 101 -6.27 35.83 -18.68
C PHE A 101 -7.70 36.19 -18.27
N LEU A 102 -7.90 36.84 -17.11
CA LEU A 102 -9.19 37.47 -16.84
C LEU A 102 -9.38 38.61 -17.86
N PRO A 103 -10.39 38.56 -18.73
CA PRO A 103 -10.64 39.65 -19.66
C PRO A 103 -10.98 40.90 -18.84
N VAL A 104 -10.15 41.94 -18.97
CA VAL A 104 -10.54 43.28 -18.56
C VAL A 104 -11.67 43.71 -19.49
N GLN A 105 -12.88 43.84 -18.93
CA GLN A 105 -13.94 44.62 -19.55
C GLN A 105 -13.68 46.11 -19.30
#